data_AF-A0A9D5ISS7-F1
#
_entry.id   AF-A0A9D5ISS7-F1
#
_cell.length_a   1.000
_cell.length_b   1.000
_cell.length_c   1.000
_cell.angle_alpha   90.00
_cell.angle_beta   90.00
_cell.angle_gamma   90.00
#
_symmetry.space_group_name_H-M   'P 1'
#
loop_
_entity.id
_entity.type
_entity.pdbx_description
1 polymer ?
#
loop_
_entity_poly.entity_id
_entity_poly.type
_entity_poly.pdbx_seq_one_letter_code
_entity_poly.pdbx_strand_id
1 'polypeptide(L)'
;MSQFGLRVFNESGQLAMDTNSFTYQVIWQGVIDFSGTVPSYTLNIAGFNPANCVFMIIPTRAQDVQSSETDGSGNIKSYPFVTVSVGQVVVRFRNPSATASTIGSRVVAKGYAIRYAV
;
A
#
# COMPACT_ATOMS: atom_id res chain seq x y z
N MET A 1 -29.95 6.79 -10.25
CA MET A 1 -29.07 6.40 -11.36
C MET A 1 -27.67 6.90 -11.04
N SER A 2 -26.79 6.02 -10.55
CA SER A 2 -25.40 6.38 -10.23
C SER A 2 -24.57 6.30 -11.52
N GLN A 3 -23.97 7.42 -11.92
CA GLN A 3 -23.11 7.49 -13.11
C GLN A 3 -21.68 7.23 -12.65
N PHE A 4 -21.05 6.17 -13.15
CA PHE A 4 -19.67 5.83 -12.86
C PHE A 4 -18.81 6.12 -14.10
N GLY A 5 -17.81 6.99 -13.96
CA GLY A 5 -16.84 7.29 -15.02
C GLY A 5 -17.16 8.51 -15.89
N LEU A 6 -16.08 9.14 -16.35
CA LEU A 6 -15.93 10.25 -17.30
C LEU A 6 -17.20 11.09 -17.58
N ARG A 7 -17.34 12.23 -16.91
CA ARG A 7 -18.34 13.26 -17.26
C ARG A 7 -17.70 14.36 -18.11
N VAL A 8 -18.17 14.47 -19.34
CA VAL A 8 -17.80 15.52 -20.28
C VAL A 8 -18.56 16.80 -19.92
N PHE A 9 -18.06 17.68 -19.04
CA PHE A 9 -18.42 19.12 -19.00
C PHE A 9 -17.41 19.90 -18.14
N ASN A 10 -16.29 20.36 -18.70
CA ASN A 10 -15.72 21.63 -18.22
C ASN A 10 -16.22 22.77 -19.14
N GLU A 11 -16.16 24.03 -18.69
CA GLU A 11 -16.65 25.20 -19.47
C GLU A 11 -16.02 25.32 -20.87
N SER A 12 -14.92 24.59 -21.11
CA SER A 12 -14.17 24.57 -22.36
C SER A 12 -14.46 23.34 -23.24
N GLY A 13 -15.43 22.48 -22.87
CA GLY A 13 -15.80 21.29 -23.64
C GLY A 13 -14.75 20.18 -23.67
N GLN A 14 -13.80 20.19 -22.74
CA GLN A 14 -12.73 19.19 -22.68
C GLN A 14 -13.17 17.96 -21.88
N LEU A 15 -12.49 16.86 -22.16
CA LEU A 15 -12.69 15.58 -21.50
C LEU A 15 -12.07 15.63 -20.10
N ALA A 16 -12.93 15.71 -19.07
CA ALA A 16 -12.51 15.73 -17.67
C ALA A 16 -13.01 14.48 -16.94
N MET A 17 -12.15 13.88 -16.14
CA MET A 17 -12.55 12.81 -15.22
C MET A 17 -12.95 13.46 -13.89
N ASP A 18 -14.23 13.35 -13.53
CA ASP A 18 -14.70 13.78 -12.21
C ASP A 18 -14.16 12.81 -11.15
N THR A 19 -13.12 13.23 -10.44
CA THR A 19 -12.51 12.46 -9.34
C THR A 19 -13.16 12.74 -7.99
N ASN A 20 -14.10 13.68 -7.91
CA ASN A 20 -14.74 14.12 -6.67
C ASN A 20 -15.97 13.28 -6.30
N SER A 21 -16.59 12.60 -7.27
CA SER A 21 -17.78 11.75 -7.05
C SER A 21 -17.49 10.26 -6.86
N PHE A 22 -16.23 9.82 -6.94
CA PHE A 22 -15.87 8.43 -6.67
C PHE A 22 -15.83 8.14 -5.17
N THR A 23 -16.48 7.06 -4.75
CA THR A 23 -16.40 6.55 -3.37
C THR A 23 -14.97 6.10 -3.03
N TYR A 24 -14.27 5.50 -4.00
CA TYR A 24 -12.88 5.06 -3.87
C TYR A 24 -12.13 5.24 -5.20
N GLN A 25 -10.87 5.68 -5.13
CA GLN A 25 -9.97 5.83 -6.27
C GLN A 25 -8.63 5.16 -5.96
N VAL A 26 -8.19 4.24 -6.81
CA VAL A 26 -6.82 3.71 -6.77
C VAL A 26 -5.88 4.76 -7.38
N ILE A 27 -5.03 5.37 -6.56
CA ILE A 27 -4.08 6.41 -6.98
C ILE A 27 -2.67 5.86 -7.23
N TRP A 28 -2.41 4.64 -6.77
CA TRP A 28 -1.17 3.91 -7.04
C TRP A 28 -1.38 2.42 -6.93
N GLN A 29 -0.69 1.67 -7.78
CA GLN A 29 -0.57 0.21 -7.68
C GLN A 29 0.86 -0.20 -8.04
N GLY A 30 1.36 -1.25 -7.38
CA GLY A 30 2.69 -1.78 -7.66
C GLY A 30 2.94 -3.11 -6.99
N VAL A 31 4.07 -3.74 -7.34
CA VAL A 31 4.53 -4.98 -6.73
C VAL A 31 5.45 -4.64 -5.56
N ILE A 32 5.24 -5.31 -4.43
CA ILE A 32 6.10 -5.30 -3.25
C ILE A 32 6.70 -6.70 -3.15
N ASP A 33 8.00 -6.81 -3.38
CA ASP A 33 8.71 -8.09 -3.43
C ASP A 33 9.85 -8.13 -2.41
N PHE A 34 9.60 -8.80 -1.29
CA PHE A 34 10.61 -9.06 -0.26
C PHE A 34 11.23 -10.46 -0.36
N SER A 35 11.01 -11.19 -1.46
CA SER A 35 11.62 -12.52 -1.66
C SER A 35 13.14 -12.44 -1.85
N GLY A 36 13.65 -11.29 -2.31
CA GLY A 36 15.08 -11.00 -2.41
C GLY A 36 15.68 -10.36 -1.16
N THR A 37 16.71 -9.52 -1.37
CA THR A 37 17.46 -8.84 -0.30
C THR A 37 16.95 -7.43 0.02
N VAL A 38 15.87 -6.98 -0.63
CA VAL A 38 15.33 -5.63 -0.45
C VAL A 38 14.77 -5.48 0.97
N PRO A 39 15.29 -4.54 1.79
CA PRO A 39 14.82 -4.37 3.17
C PRO A 39 13.61 -3.43 3.27
N SER A 40 13.45 -2.53 2.31
CA SER A 40 12.37 -1.54 2.33
C SER A 40 12.10 -0.96 0.94
N TYR A 41 10.85 -0.55 0.73
CA TYR A 41 10.41 0.27 -0.39
C TYR A 41 10.01 1.65 0.11
N THR A 42 10.53 2.69 -0.53
CA THR A 42 10.04 4.07 -0.38
C THR A 42 9.28 4.43 -1.64
N LEU A 43 7.97 4.58 -1.50
CA LEU A 43 7.04 4.84 -2.59
C LEU A 43 6.62 6.31 -2.52
N ASN A 44 7.01 7.09 -3.53
CA ASN A 44 6.56 8.48 -3.67
C ASN A 44 5.24 8.47 -4.45
N ILE A 45 4.13 8.70 -3.75
CA ILE A 45 2.78 8.60 -4.30
C ILE A 45 2.16 9.99 -4.31
N ALA A 46 2.13 10.61 -5.49
CA ALA A 46 1.56 11.94 -5.67
C ALA A 46 0.10 11.98 -5.20
N GLY A 47 -0.23 12.96 -4.36
CA GLY A 47 -1.58 13.13 -3.83
C GLY A 47 -1.99 12.10 -2.76
N PHE A 48 -1.08 11.30 -2.22
CA PHE A 48 -1.34 10.50 -1.03
C PHE A 48 -1.43 11.40 0.21
N ASN A 49 -2.51 11.31 0.98
CA ASN A 49 -2.65 11.99 2.26
C ASN A 49 -3.29 11.02 3.27
N PRO A 50 -2.63 10.69 4.40
CA PRO A 50 -3.18 9.78 5.40
C PRO A 50 -4.57 10.16 5.93
N ALA A 51 -4.97 11.44 5.81
CA ALA A 51 -6.31 11.90 6.21
C ALA A 51 -7.45 11.32 5.36
N ASN A 52 -7.18 10.94 4.11
CA ASN A 52 -8.20 10.42 3.18
C ASN A 52 -7.67 9.32 2.23
N CYS A 53 -6.51 8.76 2.54
CA CYS A 53 -5.88 7.68 1.78
C CYS A 53 -5.48 6.54 2.70
N VAL A 54 -5.67 5.31 2.22
CA VAL A 54 -5.14 4.09 2.84
C VAL A 54 -4.14 3.43 1.90
N PHE A 55 -3.17 2.71 2.48
CA PHE A 55 -2.28 1.83 1.74
C PHE A 55 -2.52 0.39 2.16
N MET A 56 -2.80 -0.47 1.20
CA MET A 56 -3.09 -1.89 1.42
C MET A 56 -2.05 -2.76 0.74
N ILE A 57 -1.63 -3.83 1.41
CA ILE A 57 -0.78 -4.88 0.86
C ILE A 57 -1.61 -6.14 0.74
N ILE A 58 -1.75 -6.66 -0.49
CA ILE A 58 -2.51 -7.87 -0.79
C ILE A 58 -1.53 -8.96 -1.24
N PRO A 59 -1.36 -10.03 -0.46
CA PRO A 59 -0.63 -11.23 -0.86
C PRO A 59 -1.10 -11.76 -2.23
N THR A 60 -0.17 -12.07 -3.13
CA THR A 60 -0.51 -12.66 -4.44
C THR A 60 -0.24 -14.16 -4.53
N ARG A 61 0.35 -14.74 -3.49
CA ARG A 61 0.63 -16.18 -3.34
C ARG A 61 0.59 -16.58 -1.86
N ALA A 62 0.72 -17.87 -1.56
CA ALA A 62 0.97 -18.32 -0.20
C ALA A 62 2.25 -17.65 0.33
N GLN A 63 2.18 -17.09 1.53
CA GLN A 63 3.25 -16.26 2.09
C GLN A 63 4.01 -17.02 3.16
N ASP A 64 5.33 -17.01 3.05
CA ASP A 64 6.20 -17.55 4.09
C ASP A 64 6.41 -16.48 5.16
N VAL A 65 5.42 -16.31 6.05
CA VAL A 65 5.64 -15.57 7.30
C VAL A 65 6.63 -16.35 8.13
N GLN A 66 7.81 -15.77 8.34
CA GLN A 66 8.90 -16.47 8.99
C GLN A 66 8.65 -16.57 10.49
N SER A 67 8.82 -17.77 11.05
CA SER A 67 8.95 -17.94 12.50
C SER A 67 10.18 -17.18 12.97
N SER A 68 10.07 -16.43 14.05
CA SER A 68 11.18 -15.62 14.55
C SER A 68 11.06 -15.36 16.05
N GLU A 69 12.19 -15.20 16.74
CA GLU A 69 12.26 -15.01 18.21
C GLU A 69 11.48 -16.08 19.01
N THR A 70 11.65 -17.36 18.65
CA THR A 70 11.05 -18.53 19.35
C THR A 70 9.51 -18.56 19.32
N ASP A 71 8.86 -17.69 18.54
CA ASP A 71 7.42 -17.73 18.30
C ASP A 71 7.11 -18.60 17.07
N GLY A 72 6.58 -19.80 17.35
CA GLY A 72 6.19 -20.79 16.34
C GLY A 72 4.92 -20.44 15.56
N SER A 73 4.21 -19.36 15.92
CA SER A 73 2.94 -18.96 15.29
C SER A 73 3.08 -17.85 14.24
N GLY A 74 4.33 -17.46 13.91
CA GLY A 74 4.61 -16.35 13.01
C GLY A 74 4.66 -15.03 13.79
N ASN A 75 5.89 -14.56 14.05
CA ASN A 75 6.13 -13.40 14.88
C ASN A 75 5.52 -12.14 14.24
N ILE A 76 4.68 -11.42 14.98
CA ILE A 76 4.07 -10.14 14.53
C ILE A 76 5.15 -9.16 14.06
N LYS A 77 6.35 -9.20 14.66
CA LYS A 77 7.49 -8.36 14.27
C LYS A 77 8.09 -8.73 12.91
N SER A 78 7.84 -9.94 12.41
CA SER A 78 8.28 -10.40 11.09
C SER A 78 7.37 -9.91 9.96
N TYR A 79 6.16 -9.41 10.26
CA TYR A 79 5.24 -8.92 9.23
C TYR A 79 5.74 -7.63 8.57
N PRO A 80 5.38 -7.43 7.29
CA PRO A 80 5.62 -6.15 6.63
C PRO A 80 5.00 -5.00 7.42
N PHE A 81 5.74 -3.91 7.53
CA PHE A 81 5.30 -2.72 8.26
C PHE A 81 5.20 -1.54 7.31
N VAL A 82 4.05 -0.87 7.36
CA VAL A 82 3.77 0.28 6.51
C VAL A 82 3.78 1.54 7.36
N THR A 83 4.55 2.53 6.95
CA THR A 83 4.49 3.89 7.47
C THR A 83 4.01 4.80 6.35
N VAL A 84 3.02 5.64 6.66
CA VAL A 84 2.43 6.56 5.69
C VAL A 84 2.67 7.99 6.11
N SER A 85 2.91 8.86 5.14
CA SER A 85 3.02 10.30 5.30
C SER A 85 2.47 11.00 4.05
N VAL A 86 2.31 12.32 4.10
CA VAL A 86 1.83 13.05 2.92
C VAL A 86 2.81 12.85 1.76
N GLY A 87 2.32 12.34 0.64
CA GLY A 87 3.09 12.09 -0.59
C GLY A 87 3.98 10.85 -0.55
N GLN A 88 4.05 10.10 0.55
CA GLN A 88 4.98 8.99 0.69
C GLN A 88 4.41 7.82 1.49
N VAL A 89 4.75 6.61 1.04
CA VAL A 89 4.56 5.38 1.79
C VAL A 89 5.87 4.63 1.89
N VAL A 90 6.26 4.23 3.08
CA VAL A 90 7.44 3.39 3.34
C VAL A 90 6.96 2.02 3.78
N VAL A 91 7.34 0.98 3.03
CA VAL A 91 7.05 -0.40 3.37
C VAL A 91 8.35 -1.09 3.77
N ARG A 92 8.39 -1.68 4.97
CA ARG A 92 9.52 -2.47 5.46
C ARG A 92 9.14 -3.94 5.47
N PHE A 93 10.12 -4.80 5.22
CA PHE A 93 9.94 -6.26 5.28
C PHE A 93 9.71 -6.83 6.69
N ARG A 94 9.91 -6.01 7.74
CA ARG A 94 9.68 -6.33 9.15
C ARG A 94 9.34 -5.08 9.96
N ASN A 95 8.76 -5.27 11.14
CA ASN A 95 8.43 -4.21 12.07
C ASN A 95 9.69 -3.44 12.54
N PRO A 96 9.66 -2.11 12.69
CA PRO A 96 10.77 -1.33 13.22
C PRO A 96 11.24 -1.74 14.62
N SER A 97 10.35 -2.33 15.43
CA SER A 97 10.68 -2.86 16.77
C SER A 97 11.35 -4.25 16.75
N ALA A 98 11.54 -4.83 15.56
CA ALA A 98 12.22 -6.10 15.38
C ALA A 98 13.72 -6.00 15.73
N THR A 99 14.23 -7.02 16.42
CA THR A 99 15.67 -7.13 16.69
C THR A 99 16.45 -7.48 15.43
N ALA A 100 17.78 -7.35 15.47
CA ALA A 100 18.63 -7.68 14.32
C ALA A 100 18.47 -9.13 13.85
N SER A 101 18.28 -10.07 14.78
CA SER A 101 18.07 -11.50 14.54
C SER A 101 16.66 -11.85 14.06
N THR A 102 15.72 -10.89 14.05
CA THR A 102 14.36 -11.18 13.60
C THR A 102 14.33 -11.39 12.09
N ILE A 103 13.93 -12.59 11.65
CA ILE A 103 13.80 -12.89 10.23
C ILE A 103 12.59 -12.11 9.69
N GLY A 104 12.80 -11.24 8.71
CA GLY A 104 11.72 -10.49 8.08
C GLY A 104 10.95 -11.32 7.06
N SER A 105 9.73 -10.91 6.78
CA SER A 105 8.86 -11.60 5.82
C SER A 105 9.44 -11.56 4.40
N ARG A 106 9.25 -12.65 3.66
CA ARG A 106 9.65 -12.82 2.26
C ARG A 106 8.47 -12.67 1.29
N VAL A 107 7.50 -11.84 1.69
CA VAL A 107 6.25 -11.73 0.95
C VAL A 107 6.43 -11.20 -0.46
N VAL A 108 5.63 -11.74 -1.38
CA VAL A 108 5.37 -11.13 -2.69
C VAL A 108 3.91 -10.76 -2.75
N ALA A 109 3.67 -9.46 -2.91
CA ALA A 109 2.35 -8.86 -2.76
C ALA A 109 2.13 -7.72 -3.76
N LYS A 110 0.87 -7.35 -3.97
CA LYS A 110 0.51 -6.09 -4.62
C LYS A 110 0.20 -5.04 -3.56
N GLY A 111 0.81 -3.88 -3.71
CA GLY A 111 0.46 -2.69 -2.93
C GLY A 111 -0.56 -1.83 -3.70
N TYR A 112 -1.50 -1.25 -2.96
CA TYR A 112 -2.50 -0.33 -3.48
C TYR A 112 -2.58 0.89 -2.58
N ALA A 113 -2.52 2.09 -3.17
CA ALA A 113 -2.94 3.31 -2.48
C ALA A 113 -4.34 3.67 -2.95
N ILE A 114 -5.26 3.78 -2.00
CA ILE A 114 -6.67 4.05 -2.27
C ILE A 114 -7.01 5.36 -1.57
N ARG A 115 -7.45 6.34 -2.35
CA ARG A 115 -8.11 7.55 -1.86
C ARG A 115 -9.59 7.27 -1.70
N TYR A 116 -10.19 7.68 -0.60
CA TYR A 116 -11.63 7.64 -0.39
C TYR A 116 -12.18 9.07 -0.30
N ALA A 117 -13.42 9.26 -0.74
CA ALA A 117 -14.10 10.56 -0.61
C ALA A 117 -14.30 10.89 0.88
N VAL A 118 -14.23 12.19 1.18
CA VAL A 118 -14.72 12.78 2.44
C VAL A 118 -16.06 13.42 2.14
#